data_AF-A0A954RUI9-F1
#
_entry.id   AF-A0A954RUI9-F1
#
_cell.length_a   1.000
_cell.length_b   1.000
_cell.length_c   1.000
_cell.angle_alpha   90.00
_cell.angle_beta   90.00
_cell.angle_gamma   90.00
#
_symmetry.space_group_name_H-M   'P 1'
#
loop_
_entity.id
_entity.type
_entity.pdbx_description
1 polymer ?
#
loop_
_entity_poly.entity_id
_entity_poly.type
_entity_poly.pdbx_seq_one_letter_code
_entity_poly.pdbx_strand_id
1 'polypeptide(L)'
;MKSCFVLVTLIVACGCSDSSKTPHPEVTEGLPDAFPGVEELPDLPKTGDLYVSGFACHWKNKRWKHHVPNDANPITGIWTMGQTTALSGWDEVWWRKGDSWKKQNVESRLLDVWGSHENNIYSVGDSSTILRFVGGESWLTEDAPEGIYSGVWGRDSEEVYAVGVGIDDSRSLIVSSKGDGKWIIEETPTESLLHDVYGNSRDVFAVGEDGVILRKTSKGGWLQEKIDTDEDFMGVWSNEHGDTYAVTSRSVFYSKGDGHWERIHKSSIQLWAVHGLDRTVWVGGSQGVLMLLQGKDWIDCSGDENLHVETIFVSKTDDIWIGGSFYFYAEEPENR
;
A
#
# COMPACT_ATOMS: atom_id res chain seq x y z
N MET A 1 -17.26 -22.58 -54.09
CA MET A 1 -16.97 -23.05 -52.71
C MET A 1 -16.27 -21.92 -51.97
N LYS A 2 -16.95 -21.39 -50.93
CA LYS A 2 -16.52 -20.63 -49.72
C LYS A 2 -15.34 -19.62 -49.83
N SER A 3 -15.55 -18.30 -49.71
CA SER A 3 -15.62 -17.44 -48.47
C SER A 3 -14.23 -17.22 -47.83
N CYS A 4 -13.74 -16.06 -47.34
CA CYS A 4 -14.26 -14.82 -46.71
C CYS A 4 -13.31 -13.63 -47.06
N PHE A 5 -13.74 -12.39 -47.37
CA PHE A 5 -14.18 -11.26 -46.52
C PHE A 5 -13.26 -10.81 -45.37
N VAL A 6 -12.63 -9.64 -45.54
CA VAL A 6 -12.33 -8.66 -44.47
C VAL A 6 -12.85 -7.31 -44.96
N LEU A 7 -13.84 -6.76 -44.24
CA LEU A 7 -14.52 -5.51 -44.56
C LEU A 7 -13.95 -4.40 -43.66
N VAL A 8 -13.24 -3.46 -44.26
CA VAL A 8 -12.92 -2.16 -43.65
C VAL A 8 -14.17 -1.29 -43.73
N THR A 9 -14.71 -0.86 -42.60
CA THR A 9 -15.83 0.10 -42.59
C THR A 9 -15.39 1.38 -41.88
N LEU A 10 -15.20 2.42 -42.68
CA LEU A 10 -15.18 3.83 -42.28
C LEU A 10 -16.63 4.25 -41.96
N ILE A 11 -16.88 4.96 -40.86
CA ILE A 11 -18.11 5.75 -40.69
C ILE A 11 -17.71 7.18 -40.30
N VAL A 12 -18.24 8.12 -41.09
CA VAL A 12 -18.10 9.57 -40.94
C VAL A 12 -19.44 10.16 -40.45
N ALA A 13 -19.32 11.01 -39.41
CA ALA A 13 -20.13 12.18 -39.01
C ALA A 13 -21.63 12.06 -38.67
N CYS A 14 -22.01 12.68 -37.53
CA CYS A 14 -22.94 13.81 -37.56
C CYS A 14 -22.71 14.72 -36.33
N GLY A 15 -22.50 16.01 -36.58
CA GLY A 15 -22.47 17.03 -35.54
C GLY A 15 -23.86 17.61 -35.27
N CYS A 16 -24.15 17.88 -33.99
CA CYS A 16 -25.04 18.94 -33.56
C CYS A 16 -24.37 19.63 -32.36
N SER A 17 -24.20 20.94 -32.51
CA SER A 17 -23.57 21.87 -31.58
C SER A 17 -24.45 22.12 -30.36
N ASP A 18 -23.86 22.06 -29.17
CA ASP A 18 -24.24 22.96 -28.08
C ASP A 18 -22.98 23.51 -27.42
N SER A 19 -22.83 24.83 -27.50
CA SER A 19 -21.64 25.59 -27.18
C SER A 19 -21.83 26.33 -25.87
N SER A 20 -21.44 25.72 -24.73
CA SER A 20 -21.05 26.46 -23.53
C SER A 20 -20.47 25.55 -22.43
N LYS A 21 -19.41 24.81 -22.73
CA LYS A 21 -18.42 24.45 -21.71
C LYS A 21 -17.05 24.57 -22.37
N THR A 22 -16.32 25.62 -22.01
CA THR A 22 -14.87 25.59 -22.16
C THR A 22 -14.40 24.31 -21.47
N PRO A 23 -13.66 23.40 -22.15
CA PRO A 23 -12.95 22.37 -21.44
C PRO A 23 -12.04 23.11 -20.47
N HIS A 24 -12.21 22.87 -19.16
CA HIS A 24 -11.14 23.18 -18.24
C HIS A 24 -9.89 22.47 -18.77
N PRO A 25 -8.71 23.11 -18.81
CA PRO A 25 -7.50 22.42 -19.22
C PRO A 25 -7.35 21.21 -18.31
N GLU A 26 -7.37 20.02 -18.94
CA GLU A 26 -7.20 18.74 -18.29
C GLU A 26 -5.92 18.78 -17.44
N VAL A 27 -6.06 18.47 -16.16
CA VAL A 27 -4.97 18.27 -15.22
C VAL A 27 -4.36 16.88 -15.48
N THR A 28 -3.91 16.65 -16.72
CA THR A 28 -3.24 15.40 -17.14
C THR A 28 -1.74 15.62 -17.38
N GLU A 29 -1.25 16.86 -17.40
CA GLU A 29 0.18 17.14 -17.51
C GLU A 29 0.93 16.78 -16.21
N GLY A 30 1.66 15.67 -16.24
CA GLY A 30 2.60 15.28 -15.18
C GLY A 30 2.18 14.10 -14.30
N LEU A 31 1.08 13.43 -14.63
CA LEU A 31 0.70 12.16 -14.01
C LEU A 31 1.66 11.04 -14.44
N PRO A 32 1.83 10.00 -13.60
CA PRO A 32 2.47 8.75 -14.00
C PRO A 32 1.85 8.17 -15.27
N ASP A 33 2.69 7.91 -16.27
CA ASP A 33 2.34 6.94 -17.30
C ASP A 33 2.21 5.55 -16.67
N ALA A 34 1.53 4.63 -17.37
CA ALA A 34 1.46 3.23 -16.98
C ALA A 34 2.86 2.70 -16.62
N PHE A 35 2.94 1.99 -15.50
CA PHE A 35 4.22 1.52 -14.97
C PHE A 35 4.90 0.54 -15.94
N PRO A 36 6.18 0.75 -16.31
CA PRO A 36 6.93 -0.21 -17.08
C PRO A 36 7.22 -1.41 -16.17
N GLY A 37 6.77 -2.61 -16.53
CA GLY A 37 7.02 -3.85 -15.78
C GLY A 37 8.52 -4.17 -15.59
N VAL A 38 8.87 -5.43 -15.34
CA VAL A 38 10.30 -5.81 -15.23
C VAL A 38 10.99 -5.58 -16.57
N GLU A 39 12.04 -4.74 -16.60
CA GLU A 39 12.81 -4.47 -17.83
C GLU A 39 13.54 -5.72 -18.36
N GLU A 40 14.02 -6.58 -17.46
CA GLU A 40 14.64 -7.88 -17.78
C GLU A 40 14.26 -8.93 -16.73
N LEU A 41 13.54 -9.98 -17.14
CA LEU A 41 13.26 -11.12 -16.27
C LEU A 41 14.58 -11.74 -15.79
N PRO A 42 14.73 -12.07 -14.49
CA PRO A 42 15.88 -12.81 -14.02
C PRO A 42 15.97 -14.16 -14.75
N ASP A 43 17.16 -14.78 -14.79
CA ASP A 43 17.35 -16.10 -15.39
C ASP A 43 16.42 -17.13 -14.71
N LEU A 44 15.25 -17.36 -15.30
CA LEU A 44 14.22 -18.22 -14.72
C LEU A 44 14.68 -19.70 -14.76
N PRO A 45 14.56 -20.46 -13.66
CA PRO A 45 14.72 -21.90 -13.71
C PRO A 45 13.66 -22.56 -14.62
N LYS A 46 13.95 -23.77 -15.09
CA LYS A 46 13.14 -24.45 -16.12
C LYS A 46 11.70 -24.74 -15.65
N THR A 47 10.75 -24.30 -16.49
CA THR A 47 9.38 -24.81 -16.76
C THR A 47 8.55 -25.34 -15.59
N GLY A 48 7.46 -24.63 -15.27
CA GLY A 48 6.34 -25.13 -14.45
C GLY A 48 6.18 -24.51 -13.06
N ASP A 49 7.21 -23.82 -12.54
CA ASP A 49 7.17 -23.19 -11.21
C ASP A 49 6.68 -21.73 -11.28
N LEU A 50 5.92 -21.31 -10.25
CA LEU A 50 5.53 -19.91 -10.03
C LEU A 50 6.74 -19.15 -9.48
N TYR A 51 7.22 -18.17 -10.23
CA TYR A 51 8.30 -17.29 -9.80
C TYR A 51 7.71 -16.01 -9.17
N VAL A 52 8.18 -15.68 -7.98
CA VAL A 52 7.80 -14.46 -7.24
C VAL A 52 9.05 -13.62 -7.02
N SER A 53 9.02 -12.37 -7.45
CA SER A 53 10.07 -11.37 -7.19
C SER A 53 9.43 -10.07 -6.72
N GLY A 54 10.17 -9.24 -6.00
CA GLY A 54 9.72 -7.95 -5.50
C GLY A 54 10.16 -6.77 -6.35
N PHE A 55 9.48 -5.65 -6.15
CA PHE A 55 9.87 -4.37 -6.73
C PHE A 55 9.69 -3.22 -5.75
N ALA A 56 10.52 -2.19 -5.92
CA ALA A 56 10.31 -0.87 -5.37
C ALA A 56 10.59 0.14 -6.47
N CYS A 57 9.57 0.90 -6.83
CA CYS A 57 9.61 1.83 -7.96
C CYS A 57 9.27 3.23 -7.51
N HIS A 58 10.01 4.20 -8.04
CA HIS A 58 9.91 5.61 -7.69
C HIS A 58 9.54 6.43 -8.91
N TRP A 59 8.38 7.07 -8.89
CA TRP A 59 7.99 8.09 -9.86
C TRP A 59 8.53 9.44 -9.42
N LYS A 60 9.43 10.00 -10.24
CA LYS A 60 9.96 11.35 -10.06
C LYS A 60 10.42 11.93 -11.38
N ASN A 61 10.24 13.23 -11.59
CA ASN A 61 10.62 13.92 -12.83
C ASN A 61 10.02 13.28 -14.10
N LYS A 62 8.74 12.88 -14.02
CA LYS A 62 7.99 12.23 -15.10
C LYS A 62 8.57 10.88 -15.56
N ARG A 63 9.24 10.15 -14.67
CA ARG A 63 9.83 8.84 -14.96
C ARG A 63 9.74 7.91 -13.77
N TRP A 64 9.45 6.64 -14.04
CA TRP A 64 9.63 5.55 -13.10
C TRP A 64 11.11 5.14 -13.06
N LYS A 65 11.60 4.83 -11.86
CA LYS A 65 12.93 4.23 -11.63
C LYS A 65 12.78 3.03 -10.69
N HIS A 66 13.40 1.90 -11.04
CA HIS A 66 13.51 0.73 -10.17
C HIS A 66 14.64 0.91 -9.14
N HIS A 67 14.42 0.46 -7.90
CA HIS A 67 15.32 0.73 -6.77
C HIS A 67 15.86 -0.51 -6.05
N VAL A 68 15.40 -1.72 -6.40
CA VAL A 68 15.89 -2.98 -5.84
C VAL A 68 16.39 -3.89 -6.96
N PRO A 69 17.17 -4.95 -6.67
CA PRO A 69 17.51 -5.98 -7.64
C PRO A 69 16.24 -6.69 -8.19
N ASN A 70 16.32 -7.26 -9.40
CA ASN A 70 15.18 -7.98 -10.02
C ASN A 70 14.83 -9.30 -9.29
N ASP A 71 15.72 -9.80 -8.44
CA ASP A 71 15.55 -10.99 -7.61
C ASP A 71 15.29 -10.64 -6.13
N ALA A 72 14.95 -9.38 -5.82
CA ALA A 72 14.57 -8.98 -4.47
C ALA A 72 13.32 -9.73 -3.99
N ASN A 73 13.17 -9.87 -2.68
CA ASN A 73 11.91 -10.33 -2.10
C ASN A 73 10.78 -9.30 -2.31
N PRO A 74 9.50 -9.72 -2.33
CA PRO A 74 8.35 -8.83 -2.35
C PRO A 74 8.45 -7.70 -1.34
N ILE A 75 8.24 -6.47 -1.80
CA ILE A 75 8.31 -5.27 -0.99
C ILE A 75 6.92 -4.95 -0.44
N THR A 76 6.76 -5.08 0.86
CA THR A 76 5.46 -5.00 1.53
C THR A 76 5.23 -3.64 2.18
N GLY A 77 6.29 -2.86 2.41
CA GLY A 77 6.20 -1.53 3.01
C GLY A 77 7.24 -0.57 2.43
N ILE A 78 6.85 0.69 2.22
CA ILE A 78 7.76 1.77 1.83
C ILE A 78 7.53 2.99 2.70
N TRP A 79 8.62 3.56 3.20
CA TRP A 79 8.59 4.86 3.87
C TRP A 79 9.73 5.75 3.38
N THR A 80 9.44 7.04 3.17
CA THR A 80 10.49 8.02 2.86
C THR A 80 10.26 9.37 3.55
N MET A 81 11.36 9.97 3.99
CA MET A 81 11.41 11.34 4.49
C MET A 81 12.76 11.97 4.14
N GLY A 82 12.72 13.14 3.51
CA GLY A 82 13.94 13.86 3.13
C GLY A 82 14.81 13.04 2.16
N GLN A 83 16.00 12.65 2.60
CA GLN A 83 16.92 11.80 1.83
C GLN A 83 16.92 10.33 2.27
N THR A 84 16.06 9.98 3.23
CA THR A 84 15.99 8.64 3.79
C THR A 84 14.82 7.87 3.18
N THR A 85 15.10 6.64 2.79
CA THR A 85 14.07 5.68 2.35
C THR A 85 14.32 4.37 3.10
N ALA A 86 13.26 3.73 3.57
CA ALA A 86 13.26 2.39 4.13
C ALA A 86 12.24 1.52 3.40
N LEU A 87 12.57 0.25 3.18
CA LEU A 87 11.70 -0.76 2.58
C LEU A 87 11.67 -1.99 3.49
N SER A 88 10.47 -2.51 3.71
CA SER A 88 10.27 -3.86 4.25
C SER A 88 10.06 -4.83 3.09
N GLY A 89 10.79 -5.94 3.08
CA GLY A 89 10.60 -6.97 2.07
C GLY A 89 10.88 -8.36 2.62
N TRP A 90 9.82 -9.06 3.04
CA TRP A 90 9.89 -10.38 3.68
C TRP A 90 11.07 -10.50 4.65
N ASP A 91 12.01 -11.41 4.46
CA ASP A 91 13.16 -11.64 5.35
C ASP A 91 14.29 -10.61 5.20
N GLU A 92 14.01 -9.44 4.62
CA GLU A 92 14.96 -8.37 4.38
C GLU A 92 14.39 -6.99 4.72
N VAL A 93 15.20 -6.16 5.39
CA VAL A 93 14.95 -4.72 5.51
C VAL A 93 16.03 -3.94 4.78
N TRP A 94 15.59 -2.97 3.98
CA TRP A 94 16.46 -2.12 3.17
C TRP A 94 16.35 -0.68 3.64
N TRP A 95 17.47 0.05 3.67
CA TRP A 95 17.43 1.49 3.95
C TRP A 95 18.56 2.23 3.26
N ARG A 96 18.36 3.52 3.02
CA ARG A 96 19.38 4.40 2.46
C ARG A 96 19.26 5.80 3.02
N LYS A 97 20.38 6.53 3.01
CA LYS A 97 20.42 7.99 3.09
C LYS A 97 21.19 8.50 1.87
N GLY A 98 20.50 9.17 0.94
CA GLY A 98 21.04 9.44 -0.39
C GLY A 98 20.91 8.24 -1.31
N ASP A 99 21.90 7.96 -2.15
CA ASP A 99 21.76 7.00 -3.27
C ASP A 99 22.21 5.56 -2.97
N SER A 100 22.86 5.32 -1.83
CA SER A 100 23.43 4.01 -1.50
C SER A 100 22.52 3.21 -0.56
N TRP A 101 22.03 2.08 -1.05
CA TRP A 101 21.26 1.11 -0.26
C TRP A 101 22.14 0.30 0.68
N LYS A 102 21.62 0.09 1.88
CA LYS A 102 22.04 -0.92 2.85
C LYS A 102 20.91 -1.94 3.01
N LYS A 103 21.27 -3.17 3.38
CA LYS A 103 20.35 -4.29 3.60
C LYS A 103 20.74 -5.04 4.87
N GLN A 104 19.74 -5.53 5.58
CA GLN A 104 19.88 -6.46 6.70
C GLN A 104 18.88 -7.59 6.53
N ASN A 105 19.37 -8.83 6.59
CA ASN A 105 18.50 -10.01 6.62
C ASN A 105 17.97 -10.18 8.04
N VAL A 106 16.75 -10.69 8.15
CA VAL A 106 16.05 -10.96 9.41
C VAL A 106 15.41 -12.34 9.35
N GLU A 107 15.07 -12.92 10.51
CA GLU A 107 14.54 -14.30 10.59
C GLU A 107 13.00 -14.34 10.54
N SER A 108 12.37 -13.34 9.93
CA SER A 108 10.91 -13.16 9.92
C SER A 108 10.44 -12.48 8.64
N ARG A 109 9.19 -12.72 8.23
CA ARG A 109 8.59 -11.99 7.11
C ARG A 109 8.12 -10.63 7.59
N LEU A 110 8.78 -9.57 7.13
CA LEU A 110 8.36 -8.18 7.32
C LEU A 110 7.16 -7.87 6.40
N LEU A 111 6.21 -7.12 6.95
CA LEU A 111 4.89 -6.85 6.36
C LEU A 111 4.63 -5.36 6.17
N ASP A 112 5.20 -4.47 6.99
CA ASP A 112 5.01 -3.03 6.82
C ASP A 112 6.19 -2.21 7.40
N VAL A 113 6.28 -0.93 7.03
CA VAL A 113 7.26 0.04 7.51
C VAL A 113 6.66 1.43 7.68
N TRP A 114 6.99 2.08 8.78
CA TRP A 114 6.65 3.48 9.02
C TRP A 114 7.73 4.19 9.80
N GLY A 115 7.89 5.50 9.62
CA GLY A 115 8.79 6.30 10.44
C GLY A 115 8.25 7.67 10.81
N SER A 116 8.61 8.12 12.01
CA SER A 116 8.34 9.50 12.45
C SER A 116 9.45 10.47 12.01
N HIS A 117 10.66 9.93 11.81
CA HIS A 117 11.85 10.70 11.47
C HIS A 117 12.90 9.78 10.80
N GLU A 118 13.89 10.36 10.11
CA GLU A 118 14.99 9.61 9.46
C GLU A 118 15.82 8.73 10.41
N ASN A 119 15.69 8.94 11.71
CA ASN A 119 16.36 8.17 12.77
C ASN A 119 15.35 7.53 13.73
N ASN A 120 14.10 7.34 13.30
CA ASN A 120 13.08 6.65 14.06
C ASN A 120 12.09 6.01 13.08
N ILE A 121 12.45 4.82 12.61
CA ILE A 121 11.69 4.04 11.63
C ILE A 121 11.42 2.67 12.25
N TYR A 122 10.23 2.14 12.04
CA TYR A 122 9.77 0.85 12.50
C TYR A 122 9.42 -0.03 11.31
N SER A 123 9.74 -1.31 11.42
CA SER A 123 9.26 -2.35 10.52
C SER A 123 8.64 -3.44 11.37
N VAL A 124 7.53 -3.99 10.90
CA VAL A 124 6.79 -5.04 11.62
C VAL A 124 6.59 -6.26 10.75
N GLY A 125 6.34 -7.42 11.37
CA GLY A 125 6.17 -8.66 10.64
C GLY A 125 5.70 -9.83 11.49
N ASP A 126 5.90 -11.03 10.96
CA ASP A 126 5.59 -12.28 11.66
C ASP A 126 6.51 -12.55 12.86
N SER A 127 6.23 -13.65 13.57
CA SER A 127 7.10 -14.15 14.65
C SER A 127 7.37 -13.11 15.75
N SER A 128 6.37 -12.28 16.05
CA SER A 128 6.43 -11.18 17.02
C SER A 128 7.46 -10.10 16.68
N THR A 129 7.78 -9.93 15.40
CA THR A 129 8.84 -9.02 14.97
C THR A 129 8.36 -7.58 14.94
N ILE A 130 9.00 -6.75 15.77
CA ILE A 130 9.06 -5.30 15.59
C ILE A 130 10.52 -4.88 15.58
N LEU A 131 10.96 -4.28 14.49
CA LEU A 131 12.30 -3.72 14.31
C LEU A 131 12.24 -2.20 14.40
N ARG A 132 13.31 -1.60 14.92
CA ARG A 132 13.49 -0.15 14.95
C ARG A 132 14.86 0.28 14.44
N PHE A 133 14.85 1.30 13.60
CA PHE A 133 16.03 1.99 13.12
C PHE A 133 16.18 3.34 13.84
N VAL A 134 17.30 3.50 14.54
CA VAL A 134 17.64 4.70 15.33
C VAL A 134 18.78 5.54 14.72
N GLY A 135 18.91 5.54 13.39
CA GLY A 135 19.93 6.32 12.68
C GLY A 135 21.33 5.69 12.65
N GLY A 136 21.42 4.38 12.90
CA GLY A 136 22.66 3.61 12.97
C GLY A 136 23.01 2.83 11.69
N GLU A 137 23.78 1.75 11.86
CA GLU A 137 24.16 0.84 10.78
C GLU A 137 23.32 -0.45 10.71
N SER A 138 22.37 -0.63 11.63
CA SER A 138 21.53 -1.81 11.70
C SER A 138 20.16 -1.48 12.30
N TRP A 139 19.21 -2.37 12.05
CA TRP A 139 17.90 -2.40 12.69
C TRP A 139 17.97 -3.27 13.95
N LEU A 140 17.30 -2.84 15.01
CA LEU A 140 17.27 -3.51 16.31
C LEU A 140 15.87 -4.04 16.59
N THR A 141 15.77 -5.26 17.12
CA THR A 141 14.50 -5.84 17.55
C THR A 141 14.05 -5.20 18.88
N GLU A 142 12.76 -4.86 18.96
CA GLU A 142 12.09 -4.37 20.16
C GLU A 142 11.37 -5.53 20.90
N ASP A 143 11.14 -5.36 22.20
CA ASP A 143 10.41 -6.35 23.02
C ASP A 143 8.90 -6.17 22.82
N ALA A 144 8.33 -6.98 21.93
CA ALA A 144 6.93 -6.93 21.53
C ALA A 144 6.15 -8.13 22.07
N PRO A 145 4.86 -7.95 22.42
CA PRO A 145 3.95 -9.06 22.70
C PRO A 145 3.91 -10.09 21.58
N GLU A 146 3.54 -11.32 21.94
CA GLU A 146 3.40 -12.42 21.00
C GLU A 146 2.31 -12.15 19.95
N GLY A 147 2.67 -12.15 18.66
CA GLY A 147 1.72 -11.92 17.56
C GLY A 147 2.36 -11.90 16.18
N ILE A 148 1.53 -11.68 15.17
CA ILE A 148 1.93 -11.31 13.81
C ILE A 148 1.44 -9.90 13.58
N TYR A 149 2.33 -9.01 13.17
CA TYR A 149 2.04 -7.59 12.98
C TYR A 149 2.02 -7.27 11.49
N SER A 150 0.85 -6.84 10.99
CA SER A 150 0.55 -6.58 9.58
C SER A 150 0.69 -5.11 9.19
N GLY A 151 0.45 -4.18 10.13
CA GLY A 151 0.55 -2.74 9.87
C GLY A 151 1.20 -2.00 11.03
N VAL A 152 1.91 -0.90 10.71
CA VAL A 152 2.55 -0.02 11.68
C VAL A 152 2.39 1.45 11.31
N TRP A 153 2.02 2.27 12.28
CA TRP A 153 1.95 3.71 12.12
C TRP A 153 2.09 4.41 13.45
N GLY A 154 2.62 5.63 13.45
CA GLY A 154 2.63 6.48 14.63
C GLY A 154 2.22 7.92 14.32
N ARG A 155 1.72 8.58 15.35
CA ARG A 155 1.48 10.03 15.28
C ARG A 155 2.79 10.80 15.33
N ASP A 156 3.71 10.31 16.16
CA ASP A 156 5.05 10.82 16.34
C ASP A 156 5.94 9.72 16.94
N SER A 157 7.14 10.08 17.43
CA SER A 157 8.08 9.12 18.01
C SER A 157 7.66 8.54 19.37
N GLU A 158 6.68 9.13 20.04
CA GLU A 158 6.21 8.77 21.38
C GLU A 158 4.79 8.16 21.38
N GLU A 159 4.17 8.05 20.20
CA GLU A 159 2.88 7.40 20.04
C GLU A 159 2.87 6.58 18.75
N VAL A 160 3.32 5.32 18.87
CA VAL A 160 3.40 4.35 17.76
C VAL A 160 2.46 3.19 18.03
N TYR A 161 1.78 2.72 16.99
CA TYR A 161 0.87 1.58 17.01
C TYR A 161 1.32 0.53 16.00
N ALA A 162 1.17 -0.74 16.37
CA ALA A 162 1.22 -1.86 15.45
C ALA A 162 -0.02 -2.72 15.63
N VAL A 163 -0.53 -3.27 14.53
CA VAL A 163 -1.76 -4.08 14.52
C VAL A 163 -1.53 -5.41 13.84
N GLY A 164 -2.39 -6.38 14.13
CA GLY A 164 -2.38 -7.68 13.48
C GLY A 164 -3.18 -8.73 14.24
N VAL A 165 -2.60 -9.92 14.38
CA VAL A 165 -3.23 -11.09 15.00
C VAL A 165 -2.39 -11.63 16.16
N GLY A 166 -3.04 -11.92 17.29
CA GLY A 166 -2.43 -12.60 18.43
C GLY A 166 -2.29 -14.10 18.20
N ILE A 167 -1.37 -14.74 18.92
CA ILE A 167 -1.05 -16.18 18.72
C ILE A 167 -2.10 -17.10 19.37
N ASP A 168 -2.91 -16.59 20.31
CA ASP A 168 -4.03 -17.34 20.89
C ASP A 168 -5.31 -17.17 20.05
N ASP A 169 -5.81 -18.27 19.48
CA ASP A 169 -7.11 -18.46 18.80
C ASP A 169 -7.78 -17.17 18.26
N SER A 170 -7.18 -16.60 17.20
CA SER A 170 -7.77 -15.56 16.35
C SER A 170 -8.22 -14.29 17.06
N ARG A 171 -7.44 -13.78 18.02
CA ARG A 171 -7.70 -12.46 18.60
C ARG A 171 -7.07 -11.35 17.78
N SER A 172 -7.85 -10.31 17.48
CA SER A 172 -7.32 -9.02 17.04
C SER A 172 -6.23 -8.53 18.01
N LEU A 173 -5.14 -8.00 17.47
CA LEU A 173 -4.03 -7.49 18.27
C LEU A 173 -3.76 -6.04 17.88
N ILE A 174 -3.78 -5.16 18.89
CA ILE A 174 -3.26 -3.80 18.79
C ILE A 174 -2.24 -3.63 19.91
N VAL A 175 -1.05 -3.16 19.56
CA VAL A 175 -0.03 -2.77 20.54
C VAL A 175 0.37 -1.32 20.35
N SER A 176 0.68 -0.63 21.44
CA SER A 176 1.18 0.75 21.40
C SER A 176 2.52 0.89 22.12
N SER A 177 3.34 1.85 21.68
CA SER A 177 4.64 2.16 22.26
C SER A 177 4.83 3.65 22.45
N LYS A 178 5.58 4.00 23.51
CA LYS A 178 6.06 5.35 23.78
C LYS A 178 7.42 5.66 23.16
N GLY A 179 7.88 4.80 22.25
CA GLY A 179 9.21 4.92 21.64
C GLY A 179 10.35 4.61 22.62
N ASP A 180 10.07 3.92 23.73
CA ASP A 180 11.04 3.48 24.74
C ASP A 180 11.48 2.02 24.56
N GLY A 181 11.07 1.40 23.46
CA GLY A 181 11.38 0.02 23.09
C GLY A 181 10.49 -1.04 23.74
N LYS A 182 9.42 -0.59 24.40
CA LYS A 182 8.41 -1.47 24.99
C LYS A 182 7.08 -1.27 24.29
N TRP A 183 6.33 -2.36 24.20
CA TRP A 183 5.02 -2.40 23.60
C TRP A 183 3.99 -2.92 24.60
N ILE A 184 2.84 -2.25 24.66
CA ILE A 184 1.73 -2.65 25.52
C ILE A 184 0.53 -3.03 24.65
N ILE A 185 -0.18 -4.09 25.04
CA ILE A 185 -1.42 -4.49 24.37
C ILE A 185 -2.52 -3.48 24.71
N GLU A 186 -3.23 -3.02 23.69
CA GLU A 186 -4.45 -2.22 23.82
C GLU A 186 -5.69 -3.14 23.76
N GLU A 187 -6.70 -2.84 24.57
CA GLU A 187 -7.99 -3.55 24.49
C GLU A 187 -8.71 -3.23 23.18
N THR A 188 -9.22 -4.28 22.53
CA THR A 188 -9.92 -4.19 21.25
C THR A 188 -11.41 -4.55 21.43
N PRO A 189 -12.34 -3.92 20.70
CA PRO A 189 -13.77 -4.23 20.78
C PRO A 189 -14.20 -5.38 19.85
N THR A 190 -13.25 -6.03 19.17
CA THR A 190 -13.49 -7.05 18.14
C THR A 190 -12.47 -8.18 18.26
N GLU A 191 -12.79 -9.35 17.74
CA GLU A 191 -11.85 -10.46 17.59
C GLU A 191 -11.31 -10.59 16.15
N SER A 192 -11.94 -9.95 15.15
CA SER A 192 -11.52 -10.05 13.73
C SER A 192 -10.10 -9.53 13.50
N LEU A 193 -9.38 -10.15 12.57
CA LEU A 193 -7.98 -9.82 12.29
C LEU A 193 -7.85 -8.39 11.76
N LEU A 194 -6.77 -7.72 12.14
CA LEU A 194 -6.45 -6.37 11.67
C LEU A 194 -5.36 -6.44 10.59
N HIS A 195 -5.49 -5.65 9.54
CA HIS A 195 -4.58 -5.63 8.40
C HIS A 195 -3.72 -4.38 8.34
N ASP A 196 -4.27 -3.22 8.71
CA ASP A 196 -3.55 -1.95 8.58
C ASP A 196 -3.96 -0.95 9.67
N VAL A 197 -3.05 -0.02 9.97
CA VAL A 197 -3.24 1.07 10.91
C VAL A 197 -2.69 2.35 10.33
N TYR A 198 -3.48 3.42 10.39
CA TYR A 198 -3.05 4.75 9.98
C TYR A 198 -3.80 5.79 10.80
N GLY A 199 -3.31 7.02 10.83
CA GLY A 199 -3.99 8.08 11.54
C GLY A 199 -3.63 9.46 11.06
N ASN A 200 -4.04 10.42 11.87
CA ASN A 200 -3.71 11.82 11.74
C ASN A 200 -3.44 12.41 13.13
N SER A 201 -3.27 13.73 13.21
CA SER A 201 -3.06 14.45 14.46
C SER A 201 -4.16 14.27 15.53
N ARG A 202 -5.35 13.78 15.18
CA ARG A 202 -6.52 13.64 16.09
C ARG A 202 -6.94 12.20 16.33
N ASP A 203 -6.97 11.39 15.27
CA ASP A 203 -7.58 10.08 15.26
C ASP A 203 -6.60 9.02 14.76
N VAL A 204 -6.72 7.80 15.28
CA VAL A 204 -6.04 6.61 14.77
C VAL A 204 -7.10 5.62 14.31
N PHE A 205 -6.88 5.02 13.16
CA PHE A 205 -7.75 4.03 12.56
C PHE A 205 -7.01 2.70 12.41
N ALA A 206 -7.69 1.60 12.70
CA ALA A 206 -7.23 0.26 12.38
C ALA A 206 -8.33 -0.46 11.60
N VAL A 207 -7.97 -1.17 10.55
CA VAL A 207 -8.94 -1.82 9.66
C VAL A 207 -8.61 -3.30 9.49
N GLY A 208 -9.61 -4.12 9.18
CA GLY A 208 -9.45 -5.56 9.17
C GLY A 208 -10.59 -6.34 8.53
N GLU A 209 -10.67 -7.62 8.85
CA GLU A 209 -11.65 -8.58 8.34
C GLU A 209 -13.08 -8.25 8.81
N ASP A 210 -14.08 -8.84 8.15
CA ASP A 210 -15.51 -8.74 8.52
C ASP A 210 -16.07 -7.31 8.57
N GLY A 211 -15.53 -6.41 7.74
CA GLY A 211 -15.95 -5.01 7.70
C GLY A 211 -15.49 -4.18 8.91
N VAL A 212 -14.46 -4.63 9.63
CA VAL A 212 -13.95 -3.90 10.81
C VAL A 212 -13.21 -2.63 10.41
N ILE A 213 -13.70 -1.51 10.97
CA ILE A 213 -12.99 -0.23 11.07
C ILE A 213 -13.04 0.18 12.54
N LEU A 214 -11.90 0.23 13.20
CA LEU A 214 -11.73 0.76 14.55
C LEU A 214 -11.22 2.19 14.48
N ARG A 215 -11.68 3.04 15.40
CA ARG A 215 -11.19 4.39 15.59
C ARG A 215 -10.86 4.63 17.06
N LYS A 216 -9.67 5.19 17.31
CA LYS A 216 -9.24 5.74 18.60
C LYS A 216 -9.19 7.25 18.49
N THR A 217 -9.87 7.93 19.41
CA THR A 217 -9.85 9.40 19.53
C THR A 217 -9.12 9.80 20.81
N SER A 218 -8.84 11.09 20.99
CA SER A 218 -8.25 11.63 22.24
C SER A 218 -9.07 11.37 23.51
N LYS A 219 -10.31 10.87 23.40
CA LYS A 219 -11.25 10.71 24.51
C LYS A 219 -11.37 9.28 25.05
N GLY A 220 -10.64 8.28 24.53
CA GLY A 220 -10.76 6.91 25.07
C GLY A 220 -10.02 5.79 24.33
N GLY A 221 -10.49 4.56 24.56
CA GLY A 221 -10.05 3.34 23.87
C GLY A 221 -10.55 3.22 22.44
N TRP A 222 -10.30 2.07 21.81
CA TRP A 222 -10.75 1.76 20.46
C TRP A 222 -12.27 1.55 20.41
N LEU A 223 -12.92 2.13 19.42
CA LEU A 223 -14.34 1.94 19.14
C LEU A 223 -14.52 1.51 17.68
N GLN A 224 -15.43 0.56 17.43
CA GLN A 224 -15.77 0.17 16.07
C GLN A 224 -16.73 1.19 15.43
N GLU A 225 -16.35 1.69 14.26
CA GLU A 225 -17.19 2.55 13.43
C GLU A 225 -18.27 1.72 12.73
N LYS A 226 -19.45 2.31 12.52
CA LYS A 226 -20.56 1.60 11.87
C LYS A 226 -20.44 1.72 10.35
N ILE A 227 -20.48 0.57 9.68
CA ILE A 227 -20.50 0.46 8.22
C ILE A 227 -21.44 -0.66 7.77
N ASP A 228 -21.97 -0.57 6.55
CA ASP A 228 -22.88 -1.55 5.96
C ASP A 228 -22.15 -2.40 4.91
N THR A 229 -21.17 -3.19 5.38
CA THR A 229 -20.37 -4.10 4.57
C THR A 229 -19.71 -5.15 5.46
N ASP A 230 -19.48 -6.34 4.91
CA ASP A 230 -18.69 -7.44 5.49
C ASP A 230 -17.37 -7.64 4.72
N GLU A 231 -17.04 -6.73 3.80
CA GLU A 231 -15.79 -6.74 3.04
C GLU A 231 -14.57 -6.55 3.95
N ASP A 232 -13.54 -7.38 3.74
CA ASP A 232 -12.25 -7.25 4.43
C ASP A 232 -11.51 -6.00 3.96
N PHE A 233 -11.13 -5.16 4.93
CA PHE A 233 -10.37 -3.94 4.69
C PHE A 233 -8.88 -4.20 4.74
N MET A 234 -8.19 -3.91 3.64
CA MET A 234 -6.77 -4.24 3.47
C MET A 234 -5.83 -3.08 3.79
N GLY A 235 -6.30 -1.84 3.64
CA GLY A 235 -5.48 -0.66 3.84
C GLY A 235 -6.31 0.55 4.23
N VAL A 236 -5.72 1.46 5.00
CA VAL A 236 -6.34 2.70 5.46
C VAL A 236 -5.36 3.86 5.38
N TRP A 237 -5.86 5.02 4.97
CA TRP A 237 -5.09 6.25 4.96
C TRP A 237 -5.95 7.43 5.37
N SER A 238 -5.40 8.33 6.18
CA SER A 238 -6.07 9.56 6.58
C SER A 238 -5.17 10.76 6.29
N ASN A 239 -5.77 11.83 5.77
CA ASN A 239 -5.10 13.14 5.72
C ASN A 239 -5.26 13.89 7.06
N GLU A 240 -4.51 14.98 7.22
CA GLU A 240 -4.59 15.85 8.41
C GLU A 240 -5.92 16.61 8.56
N HIS A 241 -6.71 16.71 7.50
CA HIS A 241 -8.06 17.29 7.55
C HIS A 241 -9.11 16.31 8.09
N GLY A 242 -8.75 15.03 8.25
CA GLY A 242 -9.63 13.95 8.71
C GLY A 242 -10.41 13.26 7.59
N ASP A 243 -10.07 13.52 6.33
CA ASP A 243 -10.54 12.68 5.23
C ASP A 243 -9.82 11.34 5.31
N THR A 244 -10.58 10.27 5.52
CA THR A 244 -10.08 8.91 5.68
C THR A 244 -10.61 8.05 4.55
N TYR A 245 -9.71 7.28 3.94
CA TYR A 245 -9.99 6.32 2.89
C TYR A 245 -9.60 4.93 3.35
N ALA A 246 -10.44 3.95 3.07
CA ALA A 246 -10.17 2.56 3.37
C ALA A 246 -10.46 1.70 2.13
N VAL A 247 -9.56 0.80 1.80
CA VAL A 247 -9.67 -0.08 0.62
C VAL A 247 -9.96 -1.50 1.05
N THR A 248 -10.78 -2.18 0.26
CA THR A 248 -11.13 -3.59 0.44
C THR A 248 -10.74 -4.40 -0.79
N SER A 249 -11.00 -5.71 -0.75
CA SER A 249 -10.90 -6.55 -1.93
C SER A 249 -11.82 -6.17 -3.10
N ARG A 250 -12.79 -5.26 -2.90
CA ARG A 250 -13.81 -4.93 -3.91
C ARG A 250 -14.20 -3.45 -3.97
N SER A 251 -13.70 -2.59 -3.09
CA SER A 251 -14.22 -1.24 -2.92
C SER A 251 -13.22 -0.25 -2.37
N VAL A 252 -13.50 1.04 -2.57
CA VAL A 252 -12.93 2.14 -1.80
C VAL A 252 -14.05 2.80 -1.01
N PHE A 253 -13.84 2.94 0.30
CA PHE A 253 -14.71 3.65 1.22
C PHE A 253 -14.05 4.95 1.67
N TYR A 254 -14.88 5.96 1.93
CA TYR A 254 -14.46 7.30 2.36
C TYR A 254 -15.28 7.77 3.55
N SER A 255 -14.62 8.46 4.48
CA SER A 255 -15.24 9.22 5.56
C SER A 255 -14.57 10.58 5.67
N LYS A 256 -15.34 11.62 5.99
CA LYS A 256 -14.83 12.96 6.33
C LYS A 256 -14.43 13.09 7.82
N GLY A 257 -14.24 11.96 8.50
CA GLY A 257 -13.85 11.89 9.90
C GLY A 257 -15.01 12.08 10.89
N ASP A 258 -16.26 11.99 10.44
CA ASP A 258 -17.47 12.14 11.27
C ASP A 258 -18.11 10.81 11.68
N GLY A 259 -17.47 9.68 11.35
CA GLY A 259 -17.97 8.33 11.65
C GLY A 259 -18.98 7.81 10.62
N HIS A 260 -19.29 8.60 9.59
CA HIS A 260 -20.07 8.12 8.44
C HIS A 260 -19.14 7.71 7.31
N TRP A 261 -19.33 6.48 6.82
CA TRP A 261 -18.58 5.89 5.72
C TRP A 261 -19.46 5.72 4.49
N GLU A 262 -18.96 6.14 3.33
CA GLU A 262 -19.60 5.95 2.04
C GLU A 262 -18.70 5.16 1.08
N ARG A 263 -19.31 4.26 0.30
CA ARG A 263 -18.61 3.57 -0.78
C ARG A 263 -18.52 4.49 -1.99
N ILE A 264 -17.32 4.91 -2.36
CA ILE A 264 -17.08 5.86 -3.45
C ILE A 264 -16.59 5.21 -4.73
N HIS A 265 -16.12 3.96 -4.65
CA HIS A 265 -15.64 3.20 -5.81
C HIS A 265 -15.89 1.71 -5.60
N LYS A 266 -16.15 0.99 -6.69
CA LYS A 266 -16.22 -0.48 -6.75
C LYS A 266 -15.16 -0.98 -7.71
N SER A 267 -14.33 -1.89 -7.23
CA SER A 267 -13.30 -2.56 -8.00
C SER A 267 -13.70 -4.01 -8.28
N SER A 268 -13.36 -4.51 -9.48
CA SER A 268 -13.42 -5.94 -9.79
C SER A 268 -12.14 -6.68 -9.39
N ILE A 269 -11.12 -5.96 -8.95
CA ILE A 269 -9.79 -6.44 -8.57
C ILE A 269 -9.51 -6.09 -7.11
N GLN A 270 -8.83 -6.99 -6.40
CA GLN A 270 -8.46 -6.77 -5.00
C GLN A 270 -7.52 -5.57 -4.85
N LEU A 271 -7.90 -4.63 -3.98
CA LEU A 271 -7.07 -3.50 -3.59
C LEU A 271 -6.36 -3.84 -2.27
N TRP A 272 -5.11 -3.42 -2.15
CA TRP A 272 -4.24 -3.69 -1.01
C TRP A 272 -3.76 -2.40 -0.36
N ALA A 273 -3.33 -1.44 -1.18
CA ALA A 273 -2.67 -0.23 -0.71
C ALA A 273 -3.53 1.01 -0.97
N VAL A 274 -3.50 1.94 -0.03
CA VAL A 274 -4.02 3.30 -0.19
C VAL A 274 -3.08 4.28 0.46
N HIS A 275 -2.72 5.34 -0.25
CA HIS A 275 -1.99 6.47 0.32
C HIS A 275 -2.25 7.72 -0.49
N GLY A 276 -2.15 8.89 0.14
CA GLY A 276 -2.44 10.13 -0.56
C GLY A 276 -1.68 11.33 -0.03
N LEU A 277 -2.05 12.48 -0.60
CA LEU A 277 -1.67 13.80 -0.16
C LEU A 277 -2.88 14.72 -0.33
N ASP A 278 -3.35 15.32 0.77
CA ASP A 278 -4.50 16.23 0.79
C ASP A 278 -5.74 15.65 0.06
N ARG A 279 -6.00 16.09 -1.18
CA ARG A 279 -7.15 15.68 -2.02
C ARG A 279 -6.81 14.68 -3.11
N THR A 280 -5.57 14.21 -3.17
CA THR A 280 -5.11 13.20 -4.11
C THR A 280 -4.92 11.89 -3.38
N VAL A 281 -5.54 10.81 -3.87
CA VAL A 281 -5.46 9.48 -3.26
C VAL A 281 -5.09 8.47 -4.31
N TRP A 282 -4.06 7.70 -4.04
CA TRP A 282 -3.65 6.56 -4.83
C TRP A 282 -4.16 5.28 -4.18
N VAL A 283 -4.70 4.39 -4.99
CA VAL A 283 -5.04 3.02 -4.58
C VAL A 283 -4.35 2.05 -5.51
N GLY A 284 -3.87 0.94 -4.97
CA GLY A 284 -3.21 -0.10 -5.75
C GLY A 284 -3.56 -1.48 -5.23
N GLY A 285 -3.35 -2.48 -6.08
CA GLY A 285 -3.57 -3.85 -5.67
C GLY A 285 -3.16 -4.89 -6.69
N SER A 286 -3.94 -5.96 -6.77
CA SER A 286 -3.65 -7.11 -7.63
C SER A 286 -3.76 -6.75 -9.12
N GLN A 287 -3.21 -7.61 -9.99
CA GLN A 287 -3.24 -7.45 -11.45
C GLN A 287 -2.80 -6.06 -11.97
N GLY A 288 -1.82 -5.47 -11.30
CA GLY A 288 -1.23 -4.18 -11.65
C GLY A 288 -2.16 -2.99 -11.46
N VAL A 289 -3.32 -3.17 -10.80
CA VAL A 289 -4.26 -2.07 -10.63
C VAL A 289 -3.60 -0.95 -9.85
N LEU A 290 -3.63 0.24 -10.43
CA LEU A 290 -3.15 1.47 -9.82
C LEU A 290 -4.05 2.60 -10.29
N MET A 291 -4.78 3.23 -9.38
CA MET A 291 -5.72 4.28 -9.71
C MET A 291 -5.47 5.52 -8.85
N LEU A 292 -5.66 6.68 -9.47
CA LEU A 292 -5.55 7.98 -8.84
C LEU A 292 -6.94 8.63 -8.76
N LEU A 293 -7.37 8.95 -7.55
CA LEU A 293 -8.50 9.82 -7.29
C LEU A 293 -8.02 11.28 -7.21
N GLN A 294 -8.55 12.11 -8.10
CA GLN A 294 -8.38 13.57 -8.06
C GLN A 294 -9.75 14.24 -7.98
N GLY A 295 -10.06 14.79 -6.81
CA GLY A 295 -11.38 15.37 -6.56
C GLY A 295 -12.46 14.28 -6.56
N LYS A 296 -13.15 14.06 -7.69
CA LYS A 296 -14.14 13.00 -7.88
C LYS A 296 -13.84 12.07 -9.05
N ASP A 297 -12.80 12.40 -9.82
CA ASP A 297 -12.46 11.69 -11.03
C ASP A 297 -11.41 10.62 -10.70
N TRP A 298 -11.66 9.42 -11.20
CA TRP A 298 -10.74 8.30 -11.12
C TRP A 298 -9.95 8.21 -12.42
N ILE A 299 -8.63 8.20 -12.30
CA ILE A 299 -7.69 8.07 -13.40
C ILE A 299 -7.01 6.72 -13.27
N ASP A 300 -7.09 5.92 -14.33
CA ASP A 300 -6.46 4.61 -14.41
C ASP A 300 -4.98 4.77 -14.79
N CYS A 301 -4.10 4.32 -13.91
CA CYS A 301 -2.65 4.32 -14.06
C CYS A 301 -2.09 2.89 -13.98
N SER A 302 -2.94 1.88 -14.20
CA SER A 302 -2.60 0.47 -14.02
C SER A 302 -1.43 0.05 -14.91
N GLY A 303 -0.60 -0.85 -14.37
CA GLY A 303 0.58 -1.39 -15.03
C GLY A 303 0.34 -2.78 -15.63
N ASP A 304 1.43 -3.55 -15.70
CA ASP A 304 1.43 -4.96 -16.08
C ASP A 304 0.51 -5.81 -15.19
N GLU A 305 -0.27 -6.72 -15.77
CA GLU A 305 -1.21 -7.58 -15.05
C GLU A 305 -0.55 -8.62 -14.14
N ASN A 306 0.76 -8.82 -14.26
CA ASN A 306 1.53 -9.72 -13.39
C ASN A 306 2.01 -9.06 -12.10
N LEU A 307 1.75 -7.75 -11.94
CA LEU A 307 2.10 -6.98 -10.75
C LEU A 307 1.05 -7.14 -9.65
N HIS A 308 1.49 -7.17 -8.41
CA HIS A 308 0.67 -6.86 -7.24
C HIS A 308 1.28 -5.65 -6.53
N VAL A 309 0.54 -4.54 -6.48
CA VAL A 309 0.93 -3.35 -5.72
C VAL A 309 0.49 -3.53 -4.27
N GLU A 310 1.44 -3.85 -3.40
CA GLU A 310 1.20 -4.14 -1.97
C GLU A 310 1.34 -2.89 -1.10
N THR A 311 2.11 -1.90 -1.55
CA THR A 311 2.35 -0.66 -0.79
C THR A 311 2.51 0.55 -1.70
N ILE A 312 2.04 1.70 -1.22
CA ILE A 312 2.15 2.99 -1.90
C ILE A 312 2.59 4.02 -0.86
N PHE A 313 3.57 4.85 -1.22
CA PHE A 313 3.95 5.99 -0.39
C PHE A 313 4.03 7.25 -1.25
N VAL A 314 3.20 8.25 -0.92
CA VAL A 314 3.13 9.51 -1.67
C VAL A 314 3.69 10.61 -0.78
N SER A 315 4.91 11.08 -1.09
CA SER A 315 5.54 12.16 -0.32
C SER A 315 5.17 13.54 -0.86
N LYS A 316 4.96 13.63 -2.18
CA LYS A 316 4.50 14.81 -2.92
C LYS A 316 3.71 14.36 -4.14
N THR A 317 2.99 15.28 -4.77
CA THR A 317 2.20 15.01 -5.98
C THR A 317 3.03 14.40 -7.13
N ASP A 318 4.33 14.67 -7.18
CA ASP A 318 5.28 14.17 -8.20
C ASP A 318 6.39 13.29 -7.61
N ASP A 319 6.19 12.76 -6.40
CA ASP A 319 7.16 11.92 -5.68
C ASP A 319 6.41 10.76 -5.01
N ILE A 320 6.19 9.71 -5.82
CA ILE A 320 5.35 8.55 -5.50
C ILE A 320 6.21 7.30 -5.54
N TRP A 321 6.13 6.49 -4.49
CA TRP A 321 6.70 5.16 -4.44
C TRP A 321 5.59 4.12 -4.50
N ILE A 322 5.85 3.05 -5.23
CA ILE A 322 5.06 1.83 -5.22
C ILE A 322 5.98 0.64 -4.97
N GLY A 323 5.46 -0.35 -4.25
CA GLY A 323 6.16 -1.60 -4.00
C GLY A 323 5.21 -2.77 -4.01
N GLY A 324 5.78 -3.95 -4.18
CA GLY A 324 5.02 -5.20 -4.13
C GLY A 324 5.77 -6.32 -4.81
N SER A 325 5.03 -7.16 -5.53
CA SER A 325 5.52 -8.38 -6.15
C SER A 325 5.14 -8.52 -7.61
N PHE A 326 5.92 -9.31 -8.33
CA PHE A 326 5.61 -9.85 -9.64
C PHE A 326 5.38 -11.35 -9.55
N TYR A 327 4.41 -11.85 -10.31
CA TYR A 327 4.13 -13.27 -10.45
C TYR A 327 4.35 -13.69 -11.91
N PHE A 328 5.28 -14.63 -12.13
CA PHE A 328 5.55 -15.14 -13.47
C PHE A 328 5.38 -16.67 -13.51
N TYR A 329 4.86 -17.15 -14.63
CA TYR A 329 4.91 -18.56 -14.99
C TYR A 329 6.01 -18.78 -16.01
N ALA A 330 6.94 -19.69 -15.74
CA ALA A 330 7.89 -20.13 -16.76
C ALA A 330 7.13 -20.97 -17.80
N GLU A 331 6.83 -20.39 -18.97
CA GLU A 331 6.22 -21.12 -20.08
C GLU A 331 7.12 -22.29 -20.53
N GLU A 332 6.51 -23.44 -20.83
CA GLU A 332 7.23 -24.52 -21.51
C GLU A 332 7.71 -24.01 -22.87
N PRO A 333 8.99 -24.20 -23.24
CA PRO A 333 9.44 -23.83 -24.58
C PRO A 333 8.60 -24.61 -25.59
N GLU A 334 7.87 -23.89 -26.46
CA GLU A 334 7.13 -24.50 -27.55
C GLU A 334 8.05 -25.46 -28.31
N ASN A 335 7.69 -26.75 -28.33
CA ASN A 335 8.40 -27.77 -29.10
C ASN A 335 8.41 -27.35 -30.58
N ARG A 336 9.54 -26.83 -31.06
CA ARG A 336 9.78 -26.48 -32.47
C ARG A 336 10.19 -27.67 -33.30
#